data_AF-A0A7J4VBD4-F1
#
_entry.id   AF-A0A7J4VBD4-F1
#
_cell.length_a   1.000
_cell.length_b   1.000
_cell.length_c   1.000
_cell.angle_alpha   90.00
_cell.angle_beta   90.00
_cell.angle_gamma   90.00
#
_symmetry.space_group_name_H-M   'P 1'
#
loop_
_entity.id
_entity.type
_entity.pdbx_description
1 polymer ?
#
loop_
_entity_poly.entity_id
_entity_poly.type
_entity_poly.pdbx_seq_one_letter_code
_entity_poly.pdbx_strand_id
1 'polypeptide(L)'
;MEEPKDKTLDHLGEEHLDFHDVPSDGGLKDNGDEGDYNFDFIENEAEYEKRAEYVNANIWQKLEESGTKISFVRDIIALVNYMTDPFVSWYRKAVVVVGLIYFISPIDAIPDIAPLFGYMDDMGVIGSILKFLGHELSSYYDS
;
A
#
# COMPACT_ATOMS: atom_id res chain seq x y z
N MET A 1 -19.30 -49.69 14.16
CA MET A 1 -19.83 -48.38 14.60
C MET A 1 -18.65 -47.45 14.52
N GLU A 2 -18.50 -46.80 13.36
CA GLU A 2 -17.39 -45.90 13.06
C GLU A 2 -17.71 -44.52 13.63
N GLU A 3 -16.83 -43.99 14.48
CA GLU A 3 -16.78 -42.56 14.78
C GLU A 3 -15.73 -41.91 13.88
N PRO A 4 -16.06 -40.80 13.20
CA PRO A 4 -15.12 -40.13 12.31
C PRO A 4 -14.08 -39.34 13.12
N LYS A 5 -12.81 -39.51 12.70
CA LYS A 5 -11.66 -38.73 13.16
C LYS A 5 -11.83 -37.29 12.70
N ASP A 6 -11.92 -36.36 13.65
CA ASP A 6 -11.78 -34.93 13.40
C ASP A 6 -10.34 -34.66 12.90
N LYS A 7 -10.24 -34.43 11.59
CA LYS A 7 -9.05 -33.97 10.88
C LYS A 7 -9.43 -32.66 10.20
N THR A 8 -9.28 -31.54 10.90
CA THR A 8 -9.33 -30.23 10.25
C THR A 8 -8.43 -29.21 10.93
N LEU A 9 -7.20 -29.61 11.24
CA LEU A 9 -6.11 -28.69 11.52
C LEU A 9 -4.89 -29.20 10.76
N ASP A 10 -4.84 -28.92 9.47
CA ASP A 10 -3.69 -28.96 8.58
C ASP A 10 -4.13 -28.26 7.29
N HIS A 11 -3.30 -27.41 6.69
CA HIS A 11 -3.57 -26.62 5.46
C HIS A 11 -4.14 -25.20 5.65
N LEU A 12 -3.43 -24.34 6.38
CA LEU A 12 -3.22 -22.98 5.87
C LEU A 12 -1.73 -22.86 5.61
N GLY A 13 -1.38 -23.18 4.36
CA GLY A 13 -0.03 -23.14 3.85
C GLY A 13 0.50 -21.71 3.87
N GLU A 14 1.79 -21.63 4.13
CA GLU A 14 2.62 -20.46 3.97
C GLU A 14 2.49 -19.94 2.54
N GLU A 15 1.82 -18.80 2.36
CA GLU A 15 1.92 -18.05 1.11
C GLU A 15 3.23 -17.26 1.17
N HIS A 16 4.32 -17.95 0.82
CA HIS A 16 5.58 -17.31 0.51
C HIS A 16 5.36 -16.54 -0.80
N LEU A 17 5.30 -15.21 -0.72
CA LEU A 17 5.26 -14.35 -1.90
C LEU A 17 6.56 -14.57 -2.69
N ASP A 18 6.47 -15.37 -3.76
CA ASP A 18 7.59 -15.69 -4.63
C ASP A 18 7.89 -14.46 -5.51
N PHE A 19 9.07 -13.87 -5.35
CA PHE A 19 9.56 -12.69 -6.07
C PHE A 19 9.67 -12.89 -7.60
N HIS A 20 9.33 -14.07 -8.13
CA HIS A 20 9.47 -14.44 -9.53
C HIS A 20 8.20 -14.22 -10.36
N ASP A 21 7.05 -13.96 -9.72
CA ASP A 21 5.77 -13.72 -10.40
C ASP A 21 5.53 -12.22 -10.71
N VAL A 22 6.52 -11.36 -10.47
CA VAL A 22 6.46 -9.93 -10.84
C VAL A 22 6.69 -9.79 -12.35
N PRO A 23 5.70 -9.33 -13.14
CA PRO A 23 5.89 -9.13 -14.57
C PRO A 23 6.97 -8.06 -14.80
N SER A 24 8.05 -8.44 -15.48
CA SER A 24 9.19 -7.56 -15.76
C SER A 24 8.92 -6.50 -16.84
N ASP A 25 7.72 -6.47 -17.42
CA ASP A 25 7.36 -5.66 -18.58
C ASP A 25 6.16 -4.72 -18.34
N GLY A 26 5.86 -4.40 -17.08
CA GLY A 26 4.88 -3.38 -16.68
C GLY A 26 5.32 -1.94 -17.00
N GLY A 27 5.84 -1.73 -18.20
CA GLY A 27 6.16 -0.41 -18.74
C GLY A 27 4.91 0.45 -18.75
N LEU A 28 5.06 1.65 -18.20
CA LEU A 28 4.15 2.79 -18.33
C LEU A 28 3.61 2.85 -19.76
N LYS A 29 2.36 2.43 -19.93
CA LYS A 29 1.58 2.71 -21.13
C LYS A 29 0.71 3.92 -20.82
N ASP A 30 1.32 5.07 -21.05
CA ASP A 30 0.65 6.34 -21.31
C ASP A 30 -0.34 6.13 -22.47
N ASN A 31 -1.59 5.86 -22.12
CA ASN A 31 -2.74 6.03 -22.99
C ASN A 31 -3.68 6.92 -22.22
N GLY A 32 -3.90 8.14 -22.72
CA GLY A 32 -4.71 9.20 -22.11
C GLY A 32 -6.20 8.87 -21.95
N ASP A 33 -6.48 7.84 -21.17
CA ASP A 33 -7.72 7.68 -20.41
C ASP A 33 -7.50 8.48 -19.12
N GLU A 34 -7.96 9.73 -19.11
CA GLU A 34 -8.23 10.49 -17.89
C GLU A 34 -9.35 9.76 -17.13
N GLY A 35 -9.01 8.60 -16.56
CA GLY A 35 -9.85 7.92 -15.60
C GLY A 35 -10.02 8.83 -14.41
N ASP A 36 -11.27 9.03 -13.99
CA ASP A 36 -11.69 9.72 -12.78
C ASP A 36 -11.07 9.04 -11.54
N TYR A 37 -9.77 9.29 -11.32
CA TYR A 37 -9.04 8.86 -10.14
C TYR A 37 -9.12 9.97 -9.10
N ASN A 38 -10.33 10.28 -8.64
CA ASN A 38 -10.47 10.94 -7.34
C ASN A 38 -9.82 10.06 -6.28
N PHE A 39 -8.64 10.49 -5.84
CA PHE A 39 -7.78 9.79 -4.90
C PHE A 39 -8.23 9.97 -3.44
N ASP A 40 -9.15 10.92 -3.21
CA ASP A 40 -9.49 11.42 -1.89
C ASP A 40 -10.31 10.46 -1.01
N PHE A 41 -11.00 9.46 -1.58
CA PHE A 41 -11.91 8.62 -0.80
C PHE A 41 -11.89 7.16 -1.25
N ILE A 42 -11.38 6.30 -0.36
CA ILE A 42 -11.63 4.86 -0.41
C ILE A 42 -12.93 4.62 0.35
N GLU A 43 -14.04 4.43 -0.37
CA GLU A 43 -15.37 4.35 0.24
C GLU A 43 -15.74 2.93 0.70
N ASN A 44 -15.10 1.93 0.12
CA ASN A 44 -15.39 0.52 0.38
C ASN A 44 -14.14 -0.35 0.17
N GLU A 45 -14.26 -1.60 0.62
CA GLU A 45 -13.18 -2.59 0.58
C GLU A 45 -12.74 -2.97 -0.85
N ALA A 46 -13.67 -3.01 -1.81
CA ALA A 46 -13.33 -3.33 -3.20
C ALA A 46 -12.53 -2.20 -3.88
N GLU A 47 -12.80 -0.95 -3.50
CA GLU A 47 -11.99 0.19 -3.93
C GLU A 47 -10.61 0.18 -3.27
N TYR A 48 -10.56 -0.14 -1.98
CA TYR A 48 -9.30 -0.34 -1.26
C TYR A 48 -8.41 -1.35 -2.00
N GLU A 49 -8.94 -2.51 -2.38
CA GLU A 49 -8.19 -3.57 -3.06
C GLU A 49 -7.55 -3.09 -4.37
N LYS A 50 -8.30 -2.36 -5.21
CA LYS A 50 -7.79 -1.79 -6.46
C LYS A 50 -6.64 -0.81 -6.22
N ARG A 51 -6.77 0.04 -5.20
CA ARG A 51 -5.74 1.03 -4.84
C ARG A 51 -4.51 0.36 -4.23
N ALA A 52 -4.72 -0.67 -3.42
CA ALA A 52 -3.66 -1.49 -2.85
C ALA A 52 -2.85 -2.22 -3.94
N GLU A 53 -3.52 -2.72 -4.97
CA GLU A 53 -2.86 -3.33 -6.14
C GLU A 53 -1.98 -2.33 -6.88
N TYR A 54 -2.48 -1.11 -7.12
CA TYR A 54 -1.67 -0.03 -7.70
C TYR A 54 -0.44 0.29 -6.83
N VAL A 55 -0.58 0.35 -5.50
CA VAL A 55 0.56 0.55 -4.60
C VAL A 55 1.59 -0.56 -4.77
N ASN A 56 1.17 -1.82 -4.70
CA ASN A 56 2.07 -2.98 -4.80
C ASN A 56 2.81 -3.01 -6.14
N ALA A 57 2.14 -2.62 -7.24
CA ALA A 57 2.74 -2.60 -8.56
C ALA A 57 3.80 -1.50 -8.74
N ASN A 58 3.68 -0.36 -8.05
CA ASN A 58 4.48 0.84 -8.35
C ASN A 58 5.43 1.27 -7.22
N ILE A 59 5.24 0.80 -5.99
CA ILE A 59 6.00 1.28 -4.82
C ILE A 59 7.51 0.99 -4.95
N TRP A 60 7.87 -0.16 -5.50
CA TRP A 60 9.27 -0.58 -5.63
C TRP A 60 10.04 0.27 -6.63
N GLN A 61 9.44 0.49 -7.81
CA GLN A 61 9.99 1.40 -8.82
C GLN A 61 10.21 2.79 -8.21
N LYS A 62 9.23 3.30 -7.44
CA LYS A 62 9.37 4.62 -6.81
C LYS A 62 10.51 4.68 -5.78
N LEU A 63 10.66 3.64 -4.96
CA LEU A 63 11.74 3.57 -3.98
C LEU A 63 13.11 3.60 -4.65
N GLU A 64 13.29 2.86 -5.74
CA GLU A 64 14.53 2.82 -6.52
C GLU A 64 14.84 4.17 -7.18
N GLU A 65 13.83 4.82 -7.76
CA GLU A 65 13.98 6.13 -8.43
C GLU A 65 14.26 7.27 -7.44
N SER A 66 13.70 7.21 -6.23
CA SER A 66 13.72 8.32 -5.26
C SER A 66 15.03 8.45 -4.47
N GLY A 67 15.92 7.46 -4.50
CA GLY A 67 17.17 7.49 -3.75
C GLY A 67 16.97 7.63 -2.23
N THR A 68 15.90 7.03 -1.69
CA THR A 68 15.48 7.21 -0.29
C THR A 68 16.45 6.57 0.71
N LYS A 69 16.51 7.13 1.93
CA LYS A 69 17.38 6.60 3.00
C LYS A 69 16.91 5.22 3.44
N ILE A 70 17.84 4.35 3.83
CA ILE A 70 17.56 2.99 4.33
C ILE A 70 16.49 2.99 5.45
N SER A 71 16.54 3.94 6.38
CA SER A 71 15.53 4.03 7.44
C SER A 71 14.12 4.26 6.89
N PHE A 72 13.99 5.11 5.87
CA PHE A 72 12.70 5.40 5.25
C PHE A 72 12.20 4.23 4.40
N VAL A 73 13.09 3.51 3.73
CA VAL A 73 12.74 2.27 3.02
C VAL A 73 12.12 1.26 3.98
N ARG A 74 12.68 1.10 5.19
CA ARG A 74 12.10 0.24 6.23
C ARG A 74 10.71 0.70 6.66
N ASP A 75 10.51 2.01 6.79
CA ASP A 75 9.19 2.58 7.13
C ASP A 75 8.16 2.26 6.03
N ILE A 76 8.54 2.37 4.75
CA ILE A 76 7.66 2.02 3.61
C ILE A 76 7.34 0.53 3.58
N ILE A 77 8.33 -0.34 3.85
CA ILE A 77 8.09 -1.80 3.93
C ILE A 77 7.10 -2.11 5.06
N ALA A 78 7.25 -1.50 6.24
CA ALA A 78 6.32 -1.69 7.35
C ALA A 78 4.89 -1.24 6.98
N LEU A 79 4.74 -0.14 6.24
CA LEU A 79 3.46 0.32 5.72
C LEU A 79 2.85 -0.65 4.70
N VAL A 80 3.65 -1.19 3.77
CA VAL A 80 3.21 -2.20 2.80
C VAL A 80 2.75 -3.48 3.51
N ASN A 81 3.49 -3.96 4.50
CA ASN A 81 3.09 -5.12 5.31
C ASN A 81 1.80 -4.85 6.10
N TYR A 82 1.64 -3.63 6.63
CA TYR A 82 0.44 -3.23 7.36
C TYR A 82 -0.82 -3.23 6.47
N MET A 83 -0.70 -2.76 5.22
CA MET A 83 -1.86 -2.78 4.30
C MET A 83 -2.22 -4.20 3.87
N THR A 84 -1.27 -5.13 3.79
CA THR A 84 -1.58 -6.52 3.39
C THR A 84 -2.13 -7.38 4.53
N ASP A 85 -1.96 -6.99 5.80
CA ASP A 85 -2.36 -7.80 6.97
C ASP A 85 -3.89 -8.03 7.06
N PRO A 86 -4.40 -9.28 6.96
CA PRO A 86 -5.83 -9.57 6.96
C PRO A 86 -6.56 -9.24 8.28
N PHE A 87 -5.84 -9.06 9.39
CA PHE A 87 -6.39 -8.70 10.70
C PHE A 87 -6.56 -7.19 10.87
N VAL A 88 -5.97 -6.38 10.00
CA VAL A 88 -6.16 -4.92 9.99
C VAL A 88 -7.43 -4.57 9.22
N SER A 89 -8.30 -3.76 9.83
CA SER A 89 -9.51 -3.27 9.17
C SER A 89 -9.18 -2.43 7.94
N TRP A 90 -9.90 -2.65 6.85
CA TRP A 90 -9.68 -1.97 5.57
C TRP A 90 -9.66 -0.44 5.68
N TYR A 91 -10.47 0.17 6.56
CA TYR A 91 -10.46 1.63 6.78
C TYR A 91 -9.10 2.15 7.26
N ARG A 92 -8.38 1.35 8.05
CA ARG A 92 -7.03 1.73 8.52
C ARG A 92 -5.99 1.54 7.42
N LYS A 93 -6.10 0.45 6.65
CA LYS A 93 -5.26 0.19 5.48
C LYS A 93 -5.42 1.27 4.42
N ALA A 94 -6.64 1.77 4.24
CA ALA A 94 -6.95 2.85 3.32
C ALA A 94 -6.12 4.12 3.58
N VAL A 95 -5.93 4.49 4.86
CA VAL A 95 -5.07 5.64 5.22
C VAL A 95 -3.63 5.44 4.74
N VAL A 96 -3.11 4.21 4.87
CA VAL A 96 -1.76 3.87 4.39
C VAL A 96 -1.67 3.91 2.88
N VAL A 97 -2.64 3.32 2.19
CA VAL A 97 -2.71 3.32 0.72
C VAL A 97 -2.75 4.75 0.17
N VAL A 98 -3.50 5.64 0.82
CA VAL A 98 -3.54 7.07 0.45
C VAL A 98 -2.18 7.75 0.69
N GLY A 99 -1.45 7.38 1.75
CA GLY A 99 -0.08 7.85 1.91
C GLY A 99 0.85 7.38 0.80
N LEU A 100 0.80 6.08 0.48
CA LEU A 100 1.73 5.44 -0.44
C LEU A 100 1.51 5.84 -1.89
N ILE A 101 0.26 6.02 -2.34
CA ILE A 101 -0.01 6.51 -3.70
C ILE A 101 0.47 7.94 -3.86
N TYR A 102 0.28 8.81 -2.85
CA TYR A 102 0.85 10.16 -2.86
C TYR A 102 2.38 10.11 -2.99
N PHE A 103 3.04 9.17 -2.32
CA PHE A 103 4.48 8.96 -2.47
C PHE A 103 4.86 8.47 -3.89
N ILE A 104 4.09 7.54 -4.48
CA ILE A 104 4.33 6.98 -5.82
C ILE A 104 4.21 8.07 -6.90
N SER A 105 3.05 8.73 -6.96
CA SER A 105 2.78 9.79 -7.94
C SER A 105 2.13 10.99 -7.25
N PRO A 106 2.94 11.96 -6.78
CA PRO A 106 2.43 13.17 -6.14
C PRO A 106 1.55 14.01 -7.08
N ILE A 107 1.74 13.87 -8.40
CA ILE A 107 1.06 14.66 -9.43
C ILE A 107 -0.32 14.05 -9.75
N ASP A 108 -0.46 12.72 -9.75
CA ASP A 108 -1.74 12.04 -10.04
C ASP A 108 -2.72 12.05 -8.85
N ALA A 109 -2.21 12.24 -7.62
CA ALA A 109 -3.02 12.29 -6.39
C ALA A 109 -3.79 13.61 -6.21
N ILE A 110 -3.63 14.60 -7.10
CA ILE A 110 -4.30 15.90 -7.04
C ILE A 110 -5.22 16.06 -8.26
N PRO A 111 -6.44 15.50 -8.26
CA PRO A 111 -7.47 15.92 -9.20
C PRO A 111 -8.05 17.26 -8.70
N ASP A 112 -7.75 18.35 -9.42
CA ASP A 112 -8.46 19.64 -9.41
C ASP A 112 -8.62 20.44 -8.08
N ILE A 113 -7.87 20.17 -7.00
CA ILE A 113 -7.91 20.97 -5.74
C ILE A 113 -6.84 22.08 -5.68
N ALA A 114 -6.28 22.45 -6.83
CA ALA A 114 -5.07 23.24 -6.97
C ALA A 114 -5.04 24.67 -6.36
N PRO A 115 -6.13 25.38 -5.99
CA PRO A 115 -5.94 26.74 -5.47
C PRO A 115 -5.62 26.85 -3.96
N LEU A 116 -5.61 25.75 -3.18
CA LEU A 116 -5.54 25.84 -1.71
C LEU A 116 -4.32 25.24 -1.00
N PHE A 117 -3.55 24.35 -1.64
CA PHE A 117 -2.43 23.64 -1.00
C PHE A 117 -1.08 24.11 -1.51
N GLY A 118 -0.78 25.39 -1.29
CA GLY A 118 0.63 25.80 -1.21
C GLY A 118 1.20 25.29 0.11
N TYR A 119 2.31 24.56 0.07
CA TYR A 119 3.22 24.23 1.19
C TYR A 119 3.05 22.91 1.98
N MET A 120 2.48 21.85 1.41
CA MET A 120 2.68 20.51 1.98
C MET A 120 3.96 19.90 1.37
N ASP A 121 5.03 19.78 2.15
CA ASP A 121 6.27 19.10 1.74
C ASP A 121 5.99 17.59 1.65
N ASP A 122 6.22 16.98 0.48
CA ASP A 122 5.66 15.68 0.09
C ASP A 122 6.00 14.51 1.04
N MET A 123 7.10 14.62 1.76
CA MET A 123 7.55 13.62 2.76
C MET A 123 6.78 13.71 4.08
N GLY A 124 6.12 14.83 4.36
CA GLY A 124 5.39 15.07 5.60
C GLY A 124 4.16 14.18 5.74
N VAL A 125 3.53 13.76 4.63
CA VAL A 125 2.35 12.90 4.64
C VAL A 125 2.69 11.52 5.20
N ILE A 126 3.72 10.86 4.66
CA ILE A 126 4.21 9.57 5.17
C ILE A 126 4.62 9.70 6.63
N GLY A 127 5.40 10.73 6.99
CA GLY A 127 5.79 10.98 8.38
C GLY A 127 4.61 11.12 9.34
N SER A 128 3.52 11.75 8.88
CA SER A 128 2.29 11.91 9.67
C SER A 128 1.56 10.58 9.86
N ILE A 129 1.49 9.75 8.83
CA ILE A 129 0.91 8.40 8.89
C ILE A 129 1.72 7.51 9.83
N LEU A 130 3.05 7.52 9.73
CA LEU A 130 3.93 6.77 10.63
C LEU A 130 3.72 7.18 12.08
N LYS A 131 3.54 8.48 12.35
CA LYS A 131 3.24 8.99 13.69
C LYS A 131 1.85 8.57 14.17
N PHE A 132 0.85 8.58 13.30
CA PHE A 132 -0.52 8.19 13.62
C PHE A 132 -0.64 6.70 13.92
N LEU A 133 0.02 5.86 13.13
CA LEU A 133 -0.02 4.39 13.24
C LEU A 133 1.14 3.80 14.03
N GLY A 134 2.01 4.61 14.65
CA GLY A 134 3.29 4.15 15.19
C GLY A 134 3.20 2.99 16.19
N HIS A 135 2.16 2.95 17.03
CA HIS A 135 1.93 1.81 17.93
C HIS A 135 1.59 0.53 17.18
N GLU A 136 0.80 0.63 16.10
CA GLU A 136 0.36 -0.51 15.31
C GLU A 136 1.46 -1.01 14.37
N LEU A 137 2.25 -0.09 13.81
CA LEU A 137 3.36 -0.40 12.90
C LEU A 137 4.55 -1.07 13.59
N SER A 138 4.65 -0.97 14.92
CA SER A 138 5.79 -1.54 15.67
C SER A 138 6.02 -3.03 15.37
N SER A 139 4.94 -3.81 15.18
CA SER A 139 5.00 -5.24 14.86
C SER A 139 5.50 -5.54 13.43
N TYR A 140 5.45 -4.56 12.53
CA TYR A 140 5.71 -4.73 11.10
C TYR A 140 7.14 -4.35 10.70
N TYR A 141 7.94 -3.79 11.62
CA TYR A 141 9.36 -3.50 11.40
C TYR A 141 10.27 -4.73 11.49
N ASP A 142 9.77 -5.81 12.11
CA ASP A 142 10.48 -7.06 12.39
C ASP A 142 9.92 -8.27 11.62
N SER A 143 8.96 -8.03 10.70
CA SER A 143 8.28 -9.04 9.88
C SER A 143 9.06 -9.41 8.61
#